data_AF-A0A947UNF7-F1
#
_entry.id   AF-A0A947UNF7-F1
#
_cell.length_a   1.000
_cell.length_b   1.000
_cell.length_c   1.000
_cell.angle_alpha   90.00
_cell.angle_beta   90.00
_cell.angle_gamma   90.00
#
_symmetry.space_group_name_H-M   'P 1'
#
loop_
_entity.id
_entity.type
_entity.pdbx_description
1 polymer ?
#
loop_
_entity_poly.entity_id
_entity_poly.type
_entity_poly.pdbx_seq_one_letter_code
_entity_poly.pdbx_strand_id
1 'polypeptide(L)'
;NVLTFEYGEIGHDESGRGVLGGDVVICAPVVEREAREQNKPPKHHYAHLTIHGVLHLQGYDHIDPAEADIMESREIAILKQFHLPNPYLS
;
A
#
# COMPACT_ATOMS: atom_id res chain seq x y z
N ASN A 1 -8.89 6.94 -1.12
CA ASN A 1 -7.93 7.67 -0.25
C ASN A 1 -6.53 7.69 -0.85
N VAL A 2 -6.12 6.58 -1.48
CA VAL A 2 -4.97 6.46 -2.38
C VAL A 2 -5.42 6.14 -3.80
N LEU A 3 -4.66 6.59 -4.80
CA LEU A 3 -4.78 6.20 -6.21
C LEU A 3 -3.40 5.74 -6.68
N THR A 4 -3.37 4.66 -7.47
CA THR A 4 -2.15 4.10 -8.03
C THR A 4 -2.23 4.14 -9.56
N PHE A 5 -1.17 4.61 -10.20
CA PHE A 5 -1.02 4.67 -11.66
C PHE A 5 0.21 3.87 -12.06
N GLU A 6 0.00 2.72 -12.70
CA GLU A 6 1.09 1.84 -13.15
C GLU A 6 1.54 2.22 -14.56
N TYR A 7 2.85 2.27 -14.78
CA TYR A 7 3.48 2.51 -16.10
C TYR A 7 4.16 1.26 -16.66
N GLY A 8 4.16 0.17 -15.89
CA GLY A 8 4.88 -1.07 -16.18
C GLY A 8 6.38 -0.96 -15.92
N GLU A 9 7.17 -1.81 -16.57
CA GLU A 9 8.63 -1.76 -16.49
C GLU A 9 9.18 -0.55 -17.25
N ILE A 10 9.84 0.36 -16.54
CA ILE A 10 10.41 1.59 -17.10
C ILE A 10 11.92 1.47 -17.38
N GLY A 11 12.49 0.28 -17.19
CA GLY A 11 13.91 0.02 -17.39
C GLY A 11 14.39 -1.19 -16.60
N HIS A 12 15.70 -1.35 -16.50
CA HIS A 12 16.34 -2.40 -15.71
C HIS A 12 17.40 -1.80 -14.79
N ASP A 13 17.53 -2.35 -13.58
CA ASP A 13 18.60 -1.98 -12.64
C ASP A 13 19.96 -2.54 -13.11
N GLU A 14 21.03 -2.19 -12.40
CA GLU A 14 22.40 -2.65 -12.68
C GLU A 14 22.57 -4.19 -12.61
N SER A 15 21.63 -4.88 -11.96
CA SER A 15 21.59 -6.35 -11.87
C SER A 15 20.73 -6.98 -12.97
N GLY A 16 20.15 -6.17 -13.87
CA GLY A 16 19.28 -6.63 -14.94
C GLY A 16 17.85 -6.96 -14.50
N ARG A 17 17.39 -6.49 -13.33
CA ARG A 17 16.00 -6.68 -12.88
C ARG A 17 15.13 -5.53 -13.38
N GLY A 18 13.91 -5.84 -13.82
CA GLY A 18 12.92 -4.85 -14.21
C GLY A 18 12.63 -3.84 -13.10
N VAL A 19 12.59 -2.55 -13.45
CA VAL A 19 12.23 -1.46 -12.55
C VAL A 19 10.79 -1.09 -12.80
N LEU A 20 9.95 -1.24 -11.77
CA LEU A 20 8.56 -0.81 -11.80
C LEU A 20 8.47 0.72 -11.75
N GLY A 21 7.76 1.29 -12.72
CA GLY A 21 7.43 2.70 -12.77
C GLY A 21 5.95 2.93 -12.48
N GLY A 22 5.67 3.95 -11.69
CA GLY A 22 4.29 4.37 -11.42
C GLY A 22 4.22 5.45 -10.35
N ASP A 23 3.01 5.99 -10.18
CA ASP A 23 2.71 7.02 -9.19
C ASP A 23 1.74 6.50 -8.14
N VAL A 24 2.01 6.83 -6.87
CA VAL A 24 1.09 6.64 -5.74
C VAL A 24 0.68 8.01 -5.23
N VAL A 25 -0.60 8.34 -5.40
CA VAL A 25 -1.17 9.64 -5.03
C VAL A 25 -2.05 9.47 -3.81
N ILE A 26 -1.70 10.12 -2.70
CA ILE A 26 -2.43 10.04 -1.43
C ILE A 26 -3.12 11.38 -1.13
N CYS A 27 -4.43 11.35 -0.87
CA CYS A 27 -5.19 12.53 -0.52
C CYS A 27 -5.12 12.80 1.01
N ALA A 28 -4.17 13.65 1.42
CA ALA A 28 -3.90 13.92 2.83
C ALA A 28 -5.14 14.28 3.69
N PRO A 29 -6.03 15.20 3.27
CA PRO A 29 -7.21 15.54 4.07
C PRO A 29 -8.18 14.37 4.28
N VAL A 30 -8.24 13.44 3.32
CA VAL A 30 -9.09 12.24 3.42
C VAL A 30 -8.47 11.24 4.40
N VAL A 31 -7.15 11.00 4.29
CA VAL A 31 -6.42 10.11 5.21
C VAL A 31 -6.52 10.59 6.66
N GLU A 32 -6.35 11.89 6.91
CA GLU A 32 -6.45 12.44 8.26
C GLU A 32 -7.85 12.32 8.85
N ARG A 33 -8.89 12.51 8.03
CA ARG A 33 -10.27 12.31 8.44
C ARG A 33 -10.53 10.84 8.80
N GLU A 34 -10.16 9.91 7.93
CA GLU A 34 -10.32 8.47 8.15
C GLU A 34 -9.57 7.99 9.39
N ALA A 35 -8.32 8.44 9.57
CA ALA A 35 -7.52 8.10 10.74
C ALA A 35 -8.21 8.55 12.03
N ARG A 36 -8.81 9.74 12.04
CA ARG A 36 -9.60 10.23 13.18
C ARG A 36 -10.85 9.39 13.42
N GLU A 37 -11.62 9.09 12.36
CA GLU A 37 -12.85 8.29 12.45
C GLU A 37 -12.59 6.87 12.95
N GLN A 38 -11.43 6.30 12.62
CA GLN A 38 -11.01 4.96 13.03
C GLN A 38 -10.16 4.95 14.31
N ASN A 39 -9.95 6.10 14.97
CA ASN A 39 -9.07 6.24 16.14
C ASN A 39 -7.63 5.71 15.91
N LYS A 40 -7.13 5.82 14.68
CA LYS A 40 -5.77 5.42 14.30
C LYS A 40 -4.83 6.63 14.31
N PRO A 41 -3.56 6.48 14.74
CA PRO A 41 -2.56 7.52 14.52
C PRO A 41 -2.42 7.80 13.02
N PRO A 42 -2.43 9.07 12.56
CA PRO A 42 -2.34 9.39 11.13
C PRO A 42 -1.16 8.72 10.43
N LYS A 43 0.00 8.66 11.10
CA LYS A 43 1.20 7.97 10.61
C LYS A 43 0.95 6.50 10.25
N HIS A 44 0.14 5.79 11.04
CA HIS A 44 -0.17 4.38 10.78
C HIS A 44 -1.03 4.25 9.52
N HIS A 45 -2.01 5.15 9.37
CA HIS A 45 -2.90 5.15 8.20
C HIS A 45 -2.15 5.54 6.92
N TYR A 46 -1.28 6.55 6.96
CA TYR A 46 -0.39 6.87 5.84
C TYR A 46 0.52 5.70 5.45
N ALA A 47 1.14 5.03 6.43
CA ALA A 47 2.01 3.90 6.16
C ALA A 47 1.25 2.74 5.50
N HIS A 48 0.05 2.43 6.01
CA HIS A 48 -0.83 1.43 5.42
C HIS A 48 -1.14 1.76 3.96
N LEU A 49 -1.63 2.97 3.68
CA LEU A 49 -2.00 3.37 2.31
C LEU A 49 -0.82 3.49 1.35
N THR A 50 0.38 3.81 1.86
CA THR A 50 1.60 3.81 1.05
C THR A 50 1.96 2.39 0.63
N ILE A 51 1.95 1.43 1.57
CA ILE A 51 2.25 0.03 1.28
C ILE A 51 1.18 -0.56 0.34
N HIS A 52 -0.09 -0.29 0.62
CA HIS A 52 -1.22 -0.68 -0.24
C HIS A 52 -1.03 -0.17 -1.67
N GLY A 53 -0.75 1.12 -1.84
CA GLY A 53 -0.52 1.72 -3.16
C GLY A 53 0.69 1.12 -3.91
N VAL A 54 1.76 0.78 -3.20
CA VAL A 54 2.96 0.13 -3.77
C VAL A 54 2.70 -1.33 -4.13
N LEU A 55 1.90 -2.06 -3.35
CA LEU A 55 1.50 -3.43 -3.71
C LEU A 55 0.65 -3.43 -4.98
N HIS A 56 -0.22 -2.45 -5.15
CA HIS A 56 -0.92 -2.26 -6.42
C HIS A 56 0.03 -2.00 -7.59
N LEU A 57 1.11 -1.23 -7.40
CA LEU A 57 2.15 -1.07 -8.44
C LEU A 57 2.84 -2.39 -8.80
N GLN A 58 2.85 -3.37 -7.90
CA GLN A 58 3.42 -4.69 -8.13
C GLN A 58 2.43 -5.69 -8.74
N GLY A 59 1.21 -5.24 -9.06
CA GLY A 59 0.16 -6.08 -9.64
C GLY A 59 -0.65 -6.89 -8.63
N TYR A 60 -0.54 -6.59 -7.33
CA TYR A 60 -1.49 -7.16 -6.35
C TYR A 60 -2.83 -6.45 -6.46
N ASP A 61 -3.92 -7.21 -6.31
CA ASP A 61 -5.28 -6.69 -6.29
C ASP A 61 -6.06 -7.31 -5.11
N HIS A 62 -7.13 -6.63 -4.70
CA HIS A 62 -8.01 -7.03 -3.61
C HIS A 62 -9.49 -7.06 -4.03
N ILE A 63 -9.77 -7.08 -5.35
CA ILE A 63 -11.13 -7.24 -5.88
C ILE A 63 -11.62 -8.68 -5.69
N ASP A 64 -10.80 -9.68 -6.02
CA ASP A 64 -11.11 -11.09 -5.77
C ASP A 64 -10.74 -11.48 -4.32
N PRO A 65 -11.60 -12.19 -3.58
CA PRO A 65 -11.32 -12.57 -2.19
C PRO A 65 -10.01 -13.34 -1.99
N ALA A 66 -9.64 -14.23 -2.93
CA ALA A 66 -8.40 -15.01 -2.80
C ALA A 66 -7.16 -14.15 -3.04
N GLU A 67 -7.23 -13.17 -3.94
CA GLU A 67 -6.16 -12.20 -4.17
C GLU A 67 -6.06 -11.19 -3.02
N ALA A 68 -7.20 -10.77 -2.48
CA ALA A 68 -7.28 -9.93 -1.30
C ALA A 68 -6.53 -10.56 -0.14
N ASP A 69 -6.84 -11.81 0.23
CA ASP A 69 -6.16 -12.51 1.34
C ASP A 69 -4.62 -12.51 1.18
N ILE A 70 -4.13 -12.66 -0.05
CA ILE A 70 -2.69 -12.60 -0.37
C ILE A 70 -2.16 -11.18 -0.16
N MET A 71 -2.83 -10.16 -0.69
CA MET A 71 -2.44 -8.76 -0.58
C MET A 71 -2.46 -8.30 0.89
N GLU A 72 -3.55 -8.55 1.62
CA GLU A 72 -3.69 -8.19 3.04
C GLU A 72 -2.59 -8.83 3.90
N SER A 73 -2.29 -10.12 3.65
CA SER A 73 -1.21 -10.83 4.33
C SER A 73 0.16 -10.17 4.09
N ARG A 74 0.41 -9.66 2.87
CA ARG A 74 1.64 -8.93 2.52
C ARG A 74 1.68 -7.58 3.21
N GLU A 75 0.57 -6.84 3.23
CA GLU A 75 0.48 -5.55 3.94
C GLU A 75 0.82 -5.71 5.42
N ILE A 76 0.22 -6.71 6.08
CA ILE A 76 0.48 -7.01 7.50
C ILE A 76 1.95 -7.35 7.72
N ALA A 77 2.53 -8.20 6.87
CA ALA A 77 3.92 -8.63 6.99
C ALA A 77 4.91 -7.46 6.82
N ILE A 78 4.62 -6.52 5.92
CA ILE A 78 5.47 -5.34 5.69
C ILE A 78 5.29 -4.34 6.82
N LEU A 79 4.06 -4.00 7.21
CA LEU A 79 3.79 -3.07 8.33
C LEU A 79 4.46 -3.53 9.63
N LYS A 80 4.46 -4.84 9.89
CA LYS A 80 5.13 -5.43 11.04
C LYS A 80 6.64 -5.16 11.06
N GLN A 81 7.32 -5.11 9.91
CA GLN A 81 8.74 -4.76 9.82
C GLN A 81 9.01 -3.31 10.25
N PHE A 82 8.01 -2.43 10.08
CA PHE A 82 8.05 -1.05 10.56
C PHE A 82 7.51 -0.88 11.99
N HIS A 83 7.26 -1.98 12.72
CA HIS A 83 6.66 -1.99 14.06
C HIS A 83 5.28 -1.32 14.11
N LEU A 84 4.53 -1.39 13.01
CA LEU A 84 3.17 -0.87 12.90
C LEU A 84 2.15 -2.00 13.11
N PRO A 85 0.98 -1.69 13.69
CA PRO A 85 -0.06 -2.69 13.95
C PRO A 85 -0.69 -3.20 12.66
N ASN A 86 -1.37 -4.35 12.76
CA ASN A 86 -2.21 -4.87 11.68
C ASN A 86 -3.36 -3.89 11.42
N PRO A 87 -3.52 -3.35 10.19
CA PRO A 87 -4.51 -2.33 9.89
C PRO A 87 -5.95 -2.85 9.86
N TYR A 88 -6.13 -4.17 9.78
CA TYR A 88 -7.42 -4.88 9.73
C TYR A 88 -7.93 -5.30 11.11
N LEU A 89 -7.10 -5.20 12.14
CA LEU A 89 -7.51 -5.40 13.53
C LEU A 89 -7.81 -4.01 14.10
N SER A 90 -9.10 -3.68 14.18
CA SER A 90 -9.61 -2.46 14.80
C SER A 90 -9.27 -2.36 16.29
#